data_AF-A0A7G3ZLK5-F1
#
_entry.id   AF-A0A7G3ZLK5-F1
#
_cell.length_a   1.000
_cell.length_b   1.000
_cell.length_c   1.000
_cell.angle_alpha   90.00
_cell.angle_beta   90.00
_cell.angle_gamma   90.00
#
_symmetry.space_group_name_H-M   'P 1'
#
loop_
_entity.id
_entity.type
_entity.pdbx_description
1 polymer ?
#
loop_
_entity_poly.entity_id
_entity_poly.type
_entity_poly.pdbx_seq_one_letter_code
_entity_poly.pdbx_strand_id
1 'polypeptide(L)'
;MSMDIFPLLDTLELATCLQSCDFSLATEDNIARPTSQFVITLYKQIIDSFMGISPDYLPGNGKRKIEESEPGYGEETGFSESMQVLVLNKICYRFFQNIGVADFNLTDLYRPDAHRTKRILSAVVNYARFREERMFDCNKFISETETLLGQLRSRFDDYNLLQQQIKRYEDEERKIEGLASQGNGDELQALEENNRSIEMQLKKLTQLQESLSIDYNNYKEEKQKLLKELEALGFQIVELDSEREKLKRYSESNMDELENSIAELQRSLDSKREKLATLEDRQRNFHTSTQTFNRVIEEVYDVLQVLSTKIRDSHREEENLIDFKQQLLMRRDKLRNVLNSGVMVKLAILDEQIESQKTKLASFYQSSKASHEDNADQISKLQEKYTKEIVPKIQETEIHIEQNLLVGQVKKLEEDMHKLKIDFQREVDQIDTEHSLLANHMNNYMTIMLERMD
;
A
#
# COMPACT_ATOMS: atom_id res chain seq x y z
N MET A 1 -0.47 11.37 -30.94
CA MET A 1 0.60 11.29 -29.93
C MET A 1 1.87 11.75 -30.62
N SER A 2 2.50 12.82 -30.12
CA SER A 2 3.66 13.47 -30.74
C SER A 2 4.84 12.51 -30.81
N MET A 3 5.30 12.21 -32.02
CA MET A 3 6.47 11.35 -32.29
C MET A 3 7.81 12.09 -32.09
N ASP A 4 7.77 13.36 -31.70
CA ASP A 4 8.94 14.21 -31.57
C ASP A 4 9.44 14.31 -30.13
N ILE A 5 10.76 14.46 -29.97
CA ILE A 5 11.46 14.54 -28.68
C ILE A 5 11.25 15.91 -27.99
N PHE A 6 10.82 16.92 -28.76
CA PHE A 6 10.63 18.30 -28.29
C PHE A 6 9.15 18.68 -28.19
N PRO A 7 8.78 19.62 -27.28
CA PRO A 7 7.41 20.06 -27.12
C PRO A 7 6.95 20.89 -28.33
N LEU A 8 5.69 20.71 -28.74
CA LEU A 8 5.04 21.56 -29.75
C LEU A 8 4.49 22.80 -29.06
N LEU A 9 5.06 23.97 -29.37
CA LEU A 9 4.67 25.26 -28.79
C LEU A 9 3.52 25.88 -29.56
N ASP A 10 2.76 26.78 -28.93
CA ASP A 10 1.69 27.48 -29.63
C ASP A 10 2.20 28.59 -30.58
N THR A 11 1.41 29.03 -31.57
CA THR A 11 1.86 30.01 -32.58
C THR A 11 2.28 31.34 -31.96
N LEU A 12 1.54 31.80 -30.95
CA LEU A 12 1.83 33.04 -30.23
C LEU A 12 3.12 32.92 -29.40
N GLU A 13 3.29 31.81 -28.67
CA GLU A 13 4.50 31.55 -27.88
C GLU A 13 5.72 31.43 -28.79
N LEU A 14 5.58 30.74 -29.92
CA LEU A 14 6.63 30.52 -30.89
C LEU A 14 7.07 31.83 -31.57
N ALA A 15 6.14 32.71 -31.94
CA ALA A 15 6.46 34.04 -32.45
C ALA A 15 7.24 34.86 -31.43
N THR A 16 6.78 34.86 -30.17
CA THR A 16 7.44 35.59 -29.07
C THR A 16 8.87 35.07 -28.83
N CYS A 17 9.05 33.76 -28.77
CA CYS A 17 10.37 33.16 -28.58
C CYS A 17 11.31 33.41 -29.78
N LEU A 18 10.82 33.32 -31.01
CA LEU A 18 11.66 33.60 -32.18
C LEU A 18 12.07 35.08 -32.24
N GLN A 19 11.16 36.00 -31.91
CA GLN A 19 11.49 37.43 -31.81
C GLN A 19 12.52 37.71 -30.71
N SER A 20 12.46 37.00 -29.58
CA SER A 20 13.47 37.11 -28.52
C SER A 20 14.85 36.57 -28.92
N CYS A 21 14.92 35.73 -29.95
CA CYS A 21 16.17 35.25 -30.55
C CYS A 21 16.63 36.11 -31.74
N ASP A 22 16.18 37.38 -31.81
CA ASP A 22 16.47 38.36 -32.87
C ASP A 22 15.88 38.05 -34.26
N PHE A 23 14.95 37.08 -34.37
CA PHE A 23 14.28 36.78 -35.64
C PHE A 23 13.04 37.66 -35.84
N SER A 24 13.26 38.94 -36.18
CA SER A 24 12.21 39.96 -36.32
C SER A 24 11.15 39.66 -37.39
N LEU A 25 11.44 38.79 -38.36
CA LEU A 25 10.49 38.40 -39.41
C LEU A 25 9.39 37.45 -38.92
N ALA A 26 9.61 36.76 -37.79
CA ALA A 26 8.72 35.73 -37.25
C ALA A 26 7.53 36.35 -36.50
N THR A 27 6.51 36.79 -37.24
CA THR A 27 5.21 37.22 -36.70
C THR A 27 4.20 36.08 -36.70
N GLU A 28 3.18 36.18 -35.84
CA GLU A 28 2.11 35.18 -35.73
C GLU A 28 1.42 34.91 -37.08
N ASP A 29 1.13 35.96 -37.84
CA ASP A 29 0.50 35.86 -39.17
C ASP A 29 1.37 35.10 -40.18
N ASN A 30 2.68 35.36 -40.19
CA ASN A 30 3.63 34.72 -41.10
C ASN A 30 3.86 33.24 -40.75
N ILE A 31 3.74 32.87 -39.48
CA ILE A 31 3.86 31.49 -39.02
C ILE A 31 2.56 30.71 -39.26
N ALA A 32 1.40 31.34 -39.08
CA ALA A 32 0.09 30.74 -39.34
C ALA A 32 -0.14 30.50 -40.84
N ARG A 33 0.40 31.37 -41.70
CA ARG A 33 0.33 31.25 -43.17
C ARG A 33 1.73 31.39 -43.79
N PRO A 34 2.56 30.33 -43.72
CA PRO A 34 3.93 30.40 -44.17
C PRO A 34 4.00 30.58 -45.69
N THR A 35 4.72 31.63 -46.13
CA THR A 35 5.09 31.84 -47.53
C THR A 35 6.48 31.26 -47.78
N SER A 36 6.73 30.71 -48.97
CA SER A 36 8.05 30.14 -49.32
C SER A 36 9.21 31.12 -49.14
N GLN A 37 9.03 32.37 -49.59
CA GLN A 37 10.02 33.44 -49.41
C GLN A 37 10.31 33.71 -47.93
N PHE A 38 9.28 33.76 -47.09
CA PHE A 38 9.41 33.95 -45.65
C PHE A 38 10.20 32.80 -45.00
N VAL A 39 9.83 31.56 -45.29
CA VAL A 39 10.46 30.38 -44.68
C VAL A 39 11.92 30.21 -45.12
N ILE A 40 12.22 30.49 -46.39
CA ILE A 40 13.60 30.48 -46.90
C ILE A 40 14.45 31.53 -46.19
N THR A 41 13.96 32.77 -46.08
CA THR A 41 14.70 33.84 -45.39
C THR A 41 14.88 33.52 -43.91
N LEU A 42 13.83 33.02 -43.24
CA LEU A 42 13.87 32.69 -41.82
C LEU A 42 14.86 31.55 -41.54
N TYR A 43 14.82 30.46 -42.32
CA TYR A 43 15.78 29.36 -42.12
C TYR A 43 17.21 29.77 -42.46
N LYS A 44 17.43 30.63 -43.46
CA LYS A 44 18.77 31.20 -43.70
C LYS A 44 19.27 31.98 -42.49
N GLN A 45 18.44 32.84 -41.90
CA GLN A 45 18.79 33.60 -40.69
C GLN A 45 19.07 32.69 -39.49
N ILE A 46 18.25 31.65 -39.29
CA ILE A 46 18.45 30.67 -38.20
C ILE A 46 19.78 29.94 -38.37
N ILE A 47 20.10 29.49 -39.59
CA ILE A 47 21.36 28.79 -39.88
C ILE A 47 22.54 29.74 -39.67
N ASP A 48 22.47 30.98 -40.15
CA ASP A 48 23.54 31.95 -39.98
C ASP A 48 23.80 32.26 -38.49
N SER A 49 22.73 32.48 -37.72
CA SER A 49 22.82 32.76 -36.28
C SER A 49 23.33 31.57 -35.46
N PHE A 50 22.89 30.34 -35.76
CA PHE A 50 23.18 29.17 -34.92
C PHE A 50 24.41 28.37 -35.37
N MET A 51 24.71 28.34 -36.66
CA MET A 51 25.90 27.67 -37.18
C MET A 51 27.07 28.63 -37.44
N GLY A 52 26.84 29.95 -37.48
CA GLY A 52 27.87 30.94 -37.83
C GLY A 52 28.36 30.81 -39.28
N ILE A 53 27.56 30.19 -40.15
CA ILE A 53 27.87 30.03 -41.58
C ILE A 53 26.86 30.81 -42.39
N SER A 54 27.35 31.69 -43.27
CA SER A 54 26.46 32.37 -44.19
C SER A 54 26.09 31.42 -45.35
N PRO A 55 24.81 31.04 -45.49
CA PRO A 55 24.38 30.06 -46.49
C PRO A 55 24.59 30.53 -47.94
N ASP A 56 24.79 31.83 -48.16
CA ASP A 56 25.05 32.41 -49.47
C ASP A 56 26.54 32.32 -49.90
N TYR A 57 27.48 32.13 -48.95
CA TYR A 57 28.92 32.01 -49.25
C TYR A 57 29.35 30.58 -49.63
N LEU A 58 28.61 29.57 -49.15
CA LEU A 58 28.87 28.15 -49.44
C LEU A 58 28.77 27.79 -50.95
N PRO A 59 27.74 28.21 -51.70
CA PRO A 59 27.68 27.92 -53.14
C PRO A 59 28.75 28.65 -53.95
N GLY A 60 29.25 29.81 -53.49
CA GLY A 60 30.34 30.55 -54.13
C GLY A 60 31.69 29.84 -54.07
N ASN A 61 31.96 29.07 -53.01
CA ASN A 61 33.18 28.26 -52.90
C ASN A 61 33.10 26.98 -53.75
N GLY A 62 31.90 26.43 -53.94
CA GLY A 62 31.67 25.31 -54.87
C GLY A 62 31.89 25.71 -56.33
N LYS A 63 31.43 26.90 -56.73
CA LYS A 63 31.65 27.46 -58.08
C LYS A 63 33.12 27.77 -58.37
N ARG A 64 33.82 28.41 -57.43
CA ARG A 64 35.25 28.74 -57.60
C ARG A 64 36.14 27.52 -57.86
N LYS A 65 35.88 26.39 -57.20
CA LYS A 65 36.62 25.14 -57.46
C LYS A 65 36.34 24.52 -58.84
N ILE A 66 35.16 24.75 -59.40
CA ILE A 66 34.79 24.23 -60.73
C ILE A 66 35.41 25.11 -61.82
N GLU A 67 35.38 26.44 -61.65
CA GLU A 67 36.02 27.39 -62.58
C GLU A 67 37.55 27.26 -62.61
N GLU A 68 38.20 26.93 -61.49
CA GLU A 68 39.64 26.65 -61.43
C GLU A 68 40.03 25.32 -62.09
N SER A 69 39.09 24.38 -62.29
CA SER A 69 39.38 23.04 -62.81
C SER A 69 39.22 22.92 -64.33
N GLU A 70 38.29 23.67 -64.95
CA GLU A 70 38.13 23.69 -66.42
C GLU A 70 37.67 25.07 -66.93
N PRO A 71 38.58 25.90 -67.49
CA PRO A 71 38.24 27.20 -68.07
C PRO A 71 37.68 27.01 -69.48
N GLY A 72 36.40 26.64 -69.60
CA GLY A 72 35.79 26.42 -70.92
C GLY A 72 34.28 26.19 -70.96
N TYR A 73 33.64 25.78 -69.87
CA TYR A 73 32.17 25.69 -69.78
C TYR A 73 31.57 27.00 -69.23
N GLY A 74 31.92 28.10 -69.88
CA GLY A 74 31.32 29.41 -69.65
C GLY A 74 30.14 29.61 -70.57
N GLU A 75 29.02 28.90 -70.36
CA GLU A 75 27.71 29.33 -70.84
C GLU A 75 26.60 28.52 -70.16
N GLU A 76 25.70 29.26 -69.51
CA GLU A 76 24.31 28.89 -69.22
C GLU A 76 24.04 27.49 -68.64
N THR A 77 24.03 27.40 -67.32
CA THR A 77 23.29 26.33 -66.66
C THR A 77 22.26 26.92 -65.70
N GLY A 78 20.98 26.86 -66.09
CA GLY A 78 19.85 27.01 -65.16
C GLY A 78 19.91 26.05 -63.96
N PHE A 79 20.83 25.08 -63.99
CA PHE A 79 21.23 24.24 -62.88
C PHE A 79 21.93 24.99 -61.73
N SER A 80 22.51 26.18 -61.95
CA SER A 80 23.13 26.95 -60.86
C SER A 80 22.12 27.32 -59.76
N GLU A 81 20.94 27.78 -60.14
CA GLU A 81 19.89 28.14 -59.19
C GLU A 81 19.34 26.88 -58.50
N SER A 82 19.07 25.83 -59.27
CA SER A 82 18.65 24.52 -58.73
C SER A 82 19.68 23.92 -57.76
N MET A 83 20.98 24.08 -58.03
CA MET A 83 22.07 23.59 -57.19
C MET A 83 22.17 24.38 -55.89
N GLN A 84 22.05 25.72 -55.93
CA GLN A 84 22.00 26.55 -54.72
C GLN A 84 20.86 26.14 -53.80
N VAL A 85 19.72 25.79 -54.39
CA VAL A 85 18.54 25.33 -53.67
C VAL A 85 18.76 23.96 -53.02
N LEU A 86 19.37 23.01 -53.73
CA LEU A 86 19.71 21.70 -53.17
C LEU A 86 20.78 21.80 -52.06
N VAL A 87 21.75 22.70 -52.22
CA VAL A 87 22.77 22.97 -51.20
C VAL A 87 22.11 23.57 -49.95
N LEU A 88 21.26 24.57 -50.09
CA LEU A 88 20.50 25.14 -48.98
C LEU A 88 19.66 24.06 -48.29
N ASN A 89 18.93 23.25 -49.06
CA ASN A 89 18.14 22.15 -48.51
C ASN A 89 19.02 21.15 -47.75
N LYS A 90 20.22 20.83 -48.24
CA LYS A 90 21.14 19.93 -47.56
C LYS A 90 21.68 20.51 -46.27
N ILE A 91 21.98 21.81 -46.23
CA ILE A 91 22.43 22.52 -45.03
C ILE A 91 21.31 22.51 -43.98
N CYS A 92 20.10 22.92 -44.37
CA CYS A 92 18.91 22.85 -43.52
C CYS A 92 18.70 21.44 -43.00
N TYR A 93 18.75 20.42 -43.86
CA TYR A 93 18.57 19.02 -43.48
C TYR A 93 19.56 18.59 -42.39
N ARG A 94 20.85 18.92 -42.55
CA ARG A 94 21.89 18.58 -41.55
C ARG A 94 21.66 19.30 -40.23
N PHE A 95 21.29 20.58 -40.29
CA PHE A 95 20.98 21.37 -39.10
C PHE A 95 19.75 20.80 -38.36
N PHE A 96 18.67 20.57 -39.08
CA PHE A 96 17.42 20.03 -38.53
C PHE A 96 17.58 18.62 -37.96
N GLN A 97 18.41 17.79 -38.60
CA GLN A 97 18.78 16.48 -38.08
C GLN A 97 19.48 16.57 -36.71
N ASN A 98 20.33 17.58 -36.50
CA ASN A 98 21.04 17.77 -35.23
C ASN A 98 20.12 18.23 -34.09
N ILE A 99 19.05 18.98 -34.40
CA ILE A 99 18.09 19.46 -33.39
C ILE A 99 16.88 18.53 -33.21
N GLY A 100 16.89 17.34 -33.82
CA GLY A 100 15.90 16.28 -33.59
C GLY A 100 14.80 16.15 -34.64
N VAL A 101 14.90 16.84 -35.78
CA VAL A 101 13.97 16.71 -36.92
C VAL A 101 14.65 15.92 -38.04
N ALA A 102 14.31 14.64 -38.16
CA ALA A 102 14.97 13.74 -39.12
C ALA A 102 14.40 13.84 -40.56
N ASP A 103 13.20 14.39 -40.73
CA ASP A 103 12.41 14.29 -41.96
C ASP A 103 12.34 15.58 -42.79
N PHE A 104 13.25 16.55 -42.59
CA PHE A 104 13.26 17.81 -43.35
C PHE A 104 13.41 17.58 -44.87
N ASN A 105 12.62 18.26 -45.70
CA ASN A 105 12.61 18.04 -47.15
C ASN A 105 12.48 19.34 -47.96
N LEU A 106 12.45 19.24 -49.29
CA LEU A 106 12.33 20.42 -50.16
C LEU A 106 10.95 21.08 -50.11
N THR A 107 9.89 20.32 -49.75
CA THR A 107 8.54 20.86 -49.59
C THR A 107 8.48 21.86 -48.43
N ASP A 108 9.29 21.68 -47.40
CA ASP A 108 9.40 22.63 -46.27
C ASP A 108 9.90 24.02 -46.67
N LEU A 109 10.58 24.15 -47.82
CA LEU A 109 11.08 25.42 -48.34
C LEU A 109 10.10 26.06 -49.33
N TYR A 110 9.57 25.26 -50.27
CA TYR A 110 8.79 25.79 -51.40
C TYR A 110 7.28 25.72 -51.23
N ARG A 111 6.80 24.77 -50.41
CA ARG A 111 5.38 24.57 -50.12
C ARG A 111 5.21 24.29 -48.62
N PRO A 112 5.57 25.27 -47.77
CA PRO A 112 5.50 25.07 -46.33
C PRO A 112 4.06 24.86 -45.88
N ASP A 113 3.86 23.83 -45.06
CA ASP A 113 2.59 23.56 -44.38
C ASP A 113 2.63 24.17 -42.98
N ALA A 114 1.58 24.86 -42.56
CA ALA A 114 1.54 25.59 -41.28
C ALA A 114 1.83 24.67 -40.08
N HIS A 115 1.26 23.46 -40.07
CA HIS A 115 1.51 22.51 -38.99
C HIS A 115 2.97 22.02 -38.96
N ARG A 116 3.55 21.79 -40.13
CA ARG A 116 4.92 21.30 -40.27
C ARG A 116 5.95 22.39 -39.97
N THR A 117 5.73 23.62 -40.43
CA THR A 117 6.55 24.78 -40.07
C THR A 117 6.51 25.04 -38.56
N LYS A 118 5.33 24.95 -37.92
CA LYS A 118 5.20 25.06 -36.45
C LYS A 118 6.03 24.01 -35.72
N ARG A 119 5.99 22.75 -36.17
CA ARG A 119 6.82 21.65 -35.63
C ARG A 119 8.31 21.95 -35.77
N ILE A 120 8.76 22.34 -36.95
CA ILE A 120 10.18 22.62 -37.23
C ILE A 120 10.67 23.79 -36.38
N LEU A 121 9.91 24.89 -36.32
CA LEU A 121 10.27 26.06 -35.52
C LEU A 121 10.21 25.77 -34.01
N SER A 122 9.33 24.86 -33.55
CA SER A 122 9.33 24.42 -32.15
C SER A 122 10.65 23.72 -31.78
N ALA A 123 11.20 22.92 -32.69
CA ALA A 123 12.53 22.32 -32.50
C ALA A 123 13.63 23.38 -32.42
N VAL A 124 13.56 24.42 -33.26
CA VAL A 124 14.50 25.56 -33.24
C VAL A 124 14.44 26.30 -31.90
N VAL A 125 13.25 26.61 -31.40
CA VAL A 125 13.07 27.28 -30.10
C VAL A 125 13.58 26.40 -28.96
N ASN A 126 13.32 25.10 -29.00
CA ASN A 126 13.83 24.17 -27.99
C ASN A 126 15.37 24.13 -27.97
N TYR A 127 16.00 24.10 -29.15
CA TYR A 127 17.46 24.21 -29.26
C TYR A 127 17.97 25.56 -28.75
N ALA A 128 17.30 26.67 -29.08
CA ALA A 128 17.67 27.99 -28.58
C ALA A 128 17.62 28.04 -27.05
N ARG A 129 16.55 27.55 -26.42
CA ARG A 129 16.44 27.45 -24.95
C ARG A 129 17.58 26.62 -24.35
N PHE A 130 17.86 25.45 -24.92
CA PHE A 130 18.98 24.61 -24.47
C PHE A 130 20.33 25.31 -24.61
N ARG A 131 20.54 26.06 -25.70
CA ARG A 131 21.75 26.84 -25.92
C ARG A 131 21.90 27.93 -24.86
N GLU A 132 20.86 28.69 -24.56
CA GLU A 132 20.90 29.73 -23.53
C GLU A 132 21.20 29.15 -22.14
N GLU A 133 20.63 27.98 -21.79
CA GLU A 133 20.96 27.30 -20.53
C GLU A 133 22.43 26.86 -20.45
N ARG A 134 23.04 26.48 -21.58
CA ARG A 134 24.46 26.10 -21.66
C ARG A 134 25.40 27.30 -21.82
N MET A 135 24.92 28.44 -22.33
CA MET A 135 25.73 29.67 -22.41
C MET A 135 26.21 30.11 -21.04
N PHE A 136 25.45 29.84 -19.97
CA PHE A 136 25.89 30.10 -18.61
C PHE A 136 27.21 29.39 -18.26
N ASP A 137 27.40 28.15 -18.72
CA ASP A 137 28.65 27.40 -18.51
C ASP A 137 29.82 28.01 -19.31
N CYS A 138 29.52 28.62 -20.46
CA CYS A 138 30.50 29.25 -21.34
C CYS A 138 30.85 30.70 -20.94
N ASN A 139 30.11 31.32 -20.01
CA ASN A 139 30.35 32.69 -19.56
C ASN A 139 31.79 32.95 -19.10
N LYS A 140 32.45 31.93 -18.52
CA LYS A 140 33.86 32.03 -18.13
C LYS A 140 34.76 32.31 -19.33
N PHE A 141 34.57 31.58 -20.43
CA PHE A 141 35.37 31.75 -21.64
C PHE A 141 35.05 33.07 -22.35
N ILE A 142 33.78 33.49 -22.32
CA ILE A 142 33.36 34.78 -22.87
C ILE A 142 34.04 35.92 -22.11
N SER A 143 33.99 35.90 -20.78
CA SER A 143 34.63 36.90 -19.94
C SER A 143 36.16 36.92 -20.12
N GLU A 144 36.80 35.75 -20.17
CA GLU A 144 38.23 35.66 -20.46
C GLU A 144 38.58 36.27 -21.84
N THR A 145 37.78 35.98 -22.86
CA THR A 145 37.97 36.53 -24.20
C THR A 145 37.77 38.04 -24.22
N GLU A 146 36.75 38.57 -23.54
CA GLU A 146 36.49 40.01 -23.42
C GLU A 146 37.63 40.73 -22.69
N THR A 147 38.15 40.15 -21.61
CA THR A 147 39.29 40.73 -20.89
C THR A 147 40.55 40.76 -21.75
N LEU A 148 40.85 39.68 -22.48
CA LEU A 148 41.98 39.66 -23.42
C LEU A 148 41.80 40.66 -24.55
N LEU A 149 40.58 40.81 -25.08
CA LEU A 149 40.27 41.80 -26.11
C LEU A 149 40.41 43.23 -25.58
N GLY A 150 39.99 43.48 -24.34
CA GLY A 150 40.17 44.75 -23.64
C GLY A 150 41.64 45.09 -23.44
N GLN A 151 42.46 44.11 -23.03
CA GLN A 151 43.91 44.26 -22.92
C GLN A 151 44.54 44.56 -24.28
N LEU A 152 44.14 43.86 -25.33
CA LEU A 152 44.64 44.09 -26.69
C LEU A 152 44.30 45.51 -27.16
N ARG A 153 43.07 45.99 -26.92
CA ARG A 153 42.65 47.35 -27.26
C ARG A 153 43.47 48.40 -26.49
N SER A 154 43.62 48.23 -25.17
CA SER A 154 44.44 49.13 -24.36
C SER A 154 45.89 49.17 -24.83
N ARG A 155 46.48 48.02 -25.19
CA ARG A 155 47.84 47.97 -25.74
C ARG A 155 47.95 48.65 -27.09
N PHE A 156 46.92 48.55 -27.93
CA PHE A 156 46.87 49.24 -29.20
C PHE A 156 46.77 50.76 -29.02
N ASP A 157 45.99 51.22 -28.04
CA ASP A 157 45.87 52.62 -27.69
C ASP A 157 47.19 53.18 -27.12
N ASP A 158 47.85 52.44 -26.23
CA ASP A 158 49.19 52.77 -25.72
C ASP A 158 50.23 52.88 -26.85
N TYR A 159 50.20 51.91 -27.77
CA TYR A 159 51.09 51.90 -28.93
C TYR A 159 50.87 53.13 -29.81
N ASN A 160 49.61 53.49 -30.09
CA ASN A 160 49.25 54.67 -30.87
C ASN A 160 49.68 55.97 -30.17
N LEU A 161 49.52 56.06 -28.84
CA LEU A 161 49.95 57.22 -28.06
C LEU A 161 51.48 57.37 -28.11
N LEU A 162 52.22 56.27 -27.92
CA LEU A 162 53.68 56.29 -27.97
C LEU A 162 54.21 56.66 -29.36
N GLN A 163 53.58 56.13 -30.41
CA GLN A 163 53.85 56.53 -31.81
C GLN A 163 53.64 58.03 -32.02
N GLN A 164 52.59 58.61 -31.43
CA GLN A 164 52.36 60.04 -31.50
C GLN A 164 53.42 60.86 -30.75
N GLN A 165 53.88 60.38 -29.59
CA GLN A 165 54.94 61.04 -28.82
C GLN A 165 56.29 61.01 -29.54
N ILE A 166 56.67 59.88 -30.13
CA ILE A 166 57.91 59.75 -30.91
C ILE A 166 57.93 60.79 -32.03
N LYS A 167 56.83 60.93 -32.79
CA LYS A 167 56.72 61.94 -33.85
C LYS A 167 56.91 63.37 -33.33
N ARG A 168 56.40 63.69 -32.13
CA ARG A 168 56.58 65.02 -31.54
C ARG A 168 58.05 65.30 -31.20
N TYR A 169 58.75 64.32 -30.65
CA TYR A 169 60.18 64.48 -30.33
C TYR A 169 61.04 64.62 -31.59
N GLU A 170 60.76 63.85 -32.65
CA GLU A 170 61.43 64.01 -33.94
C GLU A 170 61.24 65.42 -34.53
N ASP A 171 60.04 66.00 -34.38
CA ASP A 171 59.76 67.37 -34.82
C ASP A 171 60.45 68.44 -33.96
N GLU A 172 60.72 68.15 -32.69
CA GLU A 172 61.46 69.04 -31.77
C GLU A 172 62.97 69.00 -32.02
N GLU A 173 63.54 67.82 -32.24
CA GLU A 173 64.97 67.63 -32.52
C GLU A 173 65.39 68.38 -33.79
N ARG A 174 64.58 68.33 -34.85
CA ARG A 174 64.79 69.11 -36.08
C ARG A 174 64.82 70.62 -35.86
N LYS A 175 64.06 71.14 -34.89
CA LYS A 175 64.04 72.57 -34.57
C LYS A 175 65.32 73.00 -33.85
N ILE A 176 65.87 72.13 -33.00
CA ILE A 176 67.07 72.40 -32.20
C ILE A 176 68.33 72.40 -33.09
N GLU A 177 68.45 71.44 -34.01
CA GLU A 177 69.59 71.39 -34.96
C GLU A 177 69.67 72.62 -35.87
N GLY A 178 68.52 73.20 -36.24
CA GLY A 178 68.45 74.43 -37.02
C GLY A 178 69.00 75.67 -36.29
N LEU A 179 68.94 75.69 -34.95
CA LEU A 179 69.38 76.82 -34.11
C LEU A 179 70.88 76.78 -33.79
N ALA A 180 71.51 75.60 -33.82
CA ALA A 180 72.94 75.43 -33.50
C ALA A 180 73.92 75.90 -34.59
N SER A 181 73.41 76.25 -35.79
CA SER A 181 74.24 76.58 -36.96
C SER A 181 74.66 78.05 -37.06
N GLN A 182 74.25 78.91 -36.11
CA GLN A 182 74.49 80.36 -36.15
C GLN A 182 75.17 80.82 -34.85
N GLY A 183 76.47 81.11 -34.87
CA GLY A 183 77.12 81.88 -33.79
C GLY A 183 78.65 81.87 -33.81
N ASN A 184 79.27 82.97 -34.27
CA ASN A 184 80.71 83.21 -34.36
C ASN A 184 81.22 84.06 -33.17
N GLY A 185 82.47 83.83 -32.77
CA GLY A 185 83.08 84.21 -31.47
C GLY A 185 83.20 85.70 -31.07
N ASP A 186 83.00 86.68 -31.95
CA ASP A 186 83.00 88.11 -31.56
C ASP A 186 81.64 88.57 -31.04
N GLU A 187 80.57 87.88 -31.41
CA GLU A 187 79.29 88.02 -30.73
C GLU A 187 79.39 87.54 -29.30
N LEU A 188 80.28 86.59 -28.98
CA LEU A 188 80.35 85.86 -27.70
C LEU A 188 80.81 86.72 -26.52
N GLN A 189 81.66 87.72 -26.73
CA GLN A 189 82.06 88.67 -25.67
C GLN A 189 80.99 89.74 -25.44
N ALA A 190 80.41 90.29 -26.50
CA ALA A 190 79.22 91.14 -26.41
C ALA A 190 78.03 90.34 -25.84
N LEU A 191 77.91 89.05 -26.18
CA LEU A 191 76.96 88.10 -25.63
C LEU A 191 77.29 87.78 -24.19
N GLU A 192 78.54 87.76 -23.74
CA GLU A 192 78.88 87.49 -22.35
C GLU A 192 78.51 88.68 -21.46
N GLU A 193 78.79 89.90 -21.89
CA GLU A 193 78.38 91.11 -21.17
C GLU A 193 76.87 91.33 -21.23
N ASN A 194 76.28 91.11 -22.41
CA ASN A 194 74.84 91.11 -22.58
C ASN A 194 74.23 89.92 -21.82
N ASN A 195 74.83 88.73 -21.79
CA ASN A 195 74.42 87.58 -20.97
C ASN A 195 74.55 87.89 -19.50
N ARG A 196 75.53 88.67 -19.05
CA ARG A 196 75.64 89.04 -17.64
C ARG A 196 74.55 90.04 -17.24
N SER A 197 74.22 90.97 -18.14
CA SER A 197 73.12 91.91 -17.98
C SER A 197 71.76 91.20 -18.06
N ILE A 198 71.63 90.27 -19.01
CA ILE A 198 70.48 89.39 -19.22
C ILE A 198 70.39 88.45 -18.03
N GLU A 199 71.46 87.90 -17.48
CA GLU A 199 71.46 87.04 -16.28
C GLU A 199 71.00 87.82 -15.06
N MET A 200 71.37 89.09 -14.92
CA MET A 200 70.85 89.96 -13.86
C MET A 200 69.37 90.28 -14.07
N GLN A 201 68.96 90.58 -15.31
CA GLN A 201 67.57 90.77 -15.66
C GLN A 201 66.78 89.48 -15.53
N LEU A 202 67.38 88.33 -15.81
CA LEU A 202 66.82 86.99 -15.78
C LEU A 202 66.70 86.56 -14.34
N LYS A 203 67.66 86.87 -13.45
CA LYS A 203 67.52 86.73 -11.98
C LYS A 203 66.39 87.59 -11.42
N LYS A 204 66.28 88.85 -11.85
CA LYS A 204 65.15 89.71 -11.47
C LYS A 204 63.83 89.18 -12.03
N LEU A 205 63.83 88.71 -13.27
CA LEU A 205 62.67 88.07 -13.90
C LEU A 205 62.37 86.73 -13.25
N THR A 206 63.35 85.97 -12.75
CA THR A 206 63.11 84.70 -12.05
C THR A 206 62.54 84.98 -10.68
N GLN A 207 63.02 86.00 -9.97
CA GLN A 207 62.40 86.43 -8.72
C GLN A 207 60.98 86.94 -8.94
N LEU A 208 60.76 87.70 -10.02
CA LEU A 208 59.44 88.22 -10.37
C LEU A 208 58.52 87.10 -10.90
N GLN A 209 59.07 86.11 -11.60
CA GLN A 209 58.38 84.91 -12.06
C GLN A 209 58.09 83.97 -10.89
N GLU A 210 58.97 83.87 -9.91
CA GLU A 210 58.77 83.12 -8.68
C GLU A 210 57.68 83.78 -7.84
N SER A 211 57.71 85.11 -7.69
CA SER A 211 56.62 85.85 -7.04
C SER A 211 55.31 85.74 -7.83
N LEU A 212 55.32 85.90 -9.16
CA LEU A 212 54.12 85.73 -9.98
C LEU A 212 53.64 84.29 -10.00
N SER A 213 54.54 83.30 -9.89
CA SER A 213 54.19 81.88 -9.83
C SER A 213 53.56 81.57 -8.48
N ILE A 214 54.08 82.15 -7.39
CA ILE A 214 53.45 82.09 -6.07
C ILE A 214 52.07 82.75 -6.13
N ASP A 215 51.95 83.96 -6.67
CA ASP A 215 50.67 84.67 -6.81
C ASP A 215 49.70 83.93 -7.73
N TYR A 216 50.19 83.35 -8.83
CA TYR A 216 49.39 82.53 -9.75
C TYR A 216 48.94 81.24 -9.09
N ASN A 217 49.80 80.58 -8.31
CA ASN A 217 49.44 79.39 -7.56
C ASN A 217 48.42 79.72 -6.46
N ASN A 218 48.61 80.83 -5.74
CA ASN A 218 47.64 81.33 -4.77
C ASN A 218 46.29 81.63 -5.44
N TYR A 219 46.30 82.33 -6.58
CA TYR A 219 45.09 82.63 -7.35
C TYR A 219 44.44 81.37 -7.92
N LYS A 220 45.23 80.37 -8.34
CA LYS A 220 44.75 79.07 -8.80
C LYS A 220 44.13 78.28 -7.65
N GLU A 221 44.73 78.31 -6.47
CA GLU A 221 44.17 77.70 -5.26
C GLU A 221 42.88 78.39 -4.84
N GLU A 222 42.83 79.72 -4.83
CA GLU A 222 41.60 80.49 -4.56
C GLU A 222 40.53 80.20 -5.60
N LYS A 223 40.86 80.18 -6.89
CA LYS A 223 39.95 79.79 -7.96
C LYS A 223 39.44 78.36 -7.78
N GLN A 224 40.29 77.42 -7.37
CA GLN A 224 39.88 76.06 -7.09
C GLN A 224 38.99 75.96 -5.85
N LYS A 225 39.26 76.75 -4.80
CA LYS A 225 38.39 76.86 -3.62
C LYS A 225 37.02 77.43 -4.02
N LEU A 226 36.99 78.53 -4.77
CA LEU A 226 35.75 79.13 -5.29
C LEU A 226 34.99 78.18 -6.21
N LEU A 227 35.68 77.42 -7.07
CA LEU A 227 35.03 76.41 -7.92
C LEU A 227 34.44 75.27 -7.10
N LYS A 228 35.15 74.79 -6.07
CA LYS A 228 34.60 73.78 -5.15
C LYS A 228 33.41 74.31 -4.37
N GLU A 229 33.45 75.57 -3.95
CA GLU A 229 32.31 76.24 -3.30
C GLU A 229 31.13 76.39 -4.27
N LEU A 230 31.39 76.76 -5.52
CA LEU A 230 30.37 76.84 -6.57
C LEU A 230 29.76 75.47 -6.88
N GLU A 231 30.59 74.42 -6.98
CA GLU A 231 30.13 73.04 -7.16
C GLU A 231 29.29 72.60 -5.97
N ALA A 232 29.73 72.86 -4.73
CA ALA A 232 28.98 72.56 -3.52
C ALA A 232 27.63 73.30 -3.49
N LEU A 233 27.61 74.59 -3.84
CA LEU A 233 26.39 75.38 -3.93
C LEU A 233 25.48 74.84 -5.05
N GLY A 234 26.06 74.41 -6.18
CA GLY A 234 25.36 73.79 -7.29
C GLY A 234 24.69 72.48 -6.89
N PHE A 235 25.40 71.61 -6.14
CA PHE A 235 24.82 70.39 -5.57
C PHE A 235 23.67 70.72 -4.61
N GLN A 236 23.83 71.72 -3.75
CA GLN A 236 22.80 72.13 -2.82
C GLN A 236 21.55 72.68 -3.53
N ILE A 237 21.72 73.42 -4.64
CA ILE A 237 20.60 73.89 -5.47
C ILE A 237 19.87 72.70 -6.11
N VAL A 238 20.61 71.74 -6.68
CA VAL A 238 20.00 70.54 -7.28
C VAL A 238 19.25 69.71 -6.24
N GLU A 239 19.81 69.55 -5.04
CA GLU A 239 19.15 68.87 -3.93
C GLU A 239 17.84 69.58 -3.54
N LEU A 240 17.90 70.91 -3.33
CA LEU A 240 16.74 71.73 -3.00
C LEU A 240 15.68 71.74 -4.12
N ASP A 241 16.07 71.77 -5.39
CA ASP A 241 15.12 71.68 -6.51
C ASP A 241 14.50 70.27 -6.59
N SER A 242 15.24 69.22 -6.26
CA SER A 242 14.69 67.86 -6.16
C SER A 242 13.68 67.75 -5.01
N GLU A 243 13.94 68.38 -3.87
CA GLU A 243 13.01 68.45 -2.74
C GLU A 243 11.79 69.29 -3.10
N ARG A 244 11.98 70.40 -3.81
CA ARG A 244 10.90 71.24 -4.31
C ARG A 244 10.03 70.49 -5.30
N GLU A 245 10.60 69.71 -6.22
CA GLU A 245 9.84 68.85 -7.12
C GLU A 245 9.10 67.75 -6.38
N LYS A 246 9.71 67.11 -5.36
CA LYS A 246 9.02 66.13 -4.51
C LYS A 246 7.83 66.77 -3.80
N LEU A 247 8.03 67.92 -3.15
CA LEU A 247 6.97 68.67 -2.46
C LEU A 247 5.89 69.16 -3.43
N LYS A 248 6.29 69.62 -4.61
CA LYS A 248 5.35 70.02 -5.67
C LYS A 248 4.54 68.83 -6.16
N ARG A 249 5.16 67.66 -6.36
CA ARG A 249 4.44 66.40 -6.63
C ARG A 249 3.50 66.03 -5.49
N TYR A 250 3.88 66.19 -4.22
CA TYR A 250 2.95 65.96 -3.10
C TYR A 250 1.81 66.97 -3.02
N SER A 251 2.03 68.21 -3.49
CA SER A 251 1.00 69.24 -3.59
C SER A 251 0.10 69.09 -4.83
N GLU A 252 0.62 68.50 -5.91
CA GLU A 252 -0.08 68.24 -7.18
C GLU A 252 -0.72 66.85 -7.22
N SER A 253 -0.26 65.91 -6.38
CA SER A 253 -0.93 64.63 -6.10
C SER A 253 -2.20 64.91 -5.32
N ASN A 254 -3.30 64.89 -6.07
CA ASN A 254 -4.66 65.18 -5.65
C ASN A 254 -5.02 64.52 -4.31
N MET A 255 -5.44 65.34 -3.34
CA MET A 255 -6.01 64.87 -2.07
C MET A 255 -7.16 63.88 -2.29
N ASP A 256 -7.90 64.03 -3.40
CA ASP A 256 -8.95 63.11 -3.84
C ASP A 256 -8.42 61.72 -4.27
N GLU A 257 -7.25 61.63 -4.92
CA GLU A 257 -6.62 60.34 -5.25
C GLU A 257 -6.11 59.64 -4.00
N LEU A 258 -5.60 60.42 -3.03
CA LEU A 258 -5.19 59.89 -1.74
C LEU A 258 -6.40 59.39 -0.94
N GLU A 259 -7.50 60.14 -0.89
CA GLU A 259 -8.74 59.70 -0.23
C GLU A 259 -9.33 58.46 -0.89
N ASN A 260 -9.32 58.38 -2.24
CA ASN A 260 -9.77 57.20 -2.97
C ASN A 260 -8.87 55.99 -2.71
N SER A 261 -7.55 56.16 -2.71
CA SER A 261 -6.62 55.07 -2.38
C SER A 261 -6.74 54.61 -0.93
N ILE A 262 -6.97 55.52 0.02
CA ILE A 262 -7.24 55.18 1.42
C ILE A 262 -8.56 54.40 1.53
N ALA A 263 -9.61 54.79 0.81
CA ALA A 263 -10.87 54.07 0.79
C ALA A 263 -10.74 52.67 0.17
N GLU A 264 -9.95 52.52 -0.90
CA GLU A 264 -9.63 51.20 -1.49
C GLU A 264 -8.80 50.33 -0.55
N LEU A 265 -7.81 50.89 0.12
CA LEU A 265 -7.00 50.19 1.12
C LEU A 265 -7.83 49.78 2.32
N GLN A 266 -8.79 50.61 2.77
CA GLN A 266 -9.74 50.25 3.82
C GLN A 266 -10.66 49.10 3.40
N ARG A 267 -11.23 49.15 2.18
CA ARG A 267 -12.02 48.03 1.63
C ARG A 267 -11.20 46.74 1.51
N SER A 268 -9.94 46.85 1.09
CA SER A 268 -9.01 45.73 1.02
C SER A 268 -8.71 45.17 2.42
N LEU A 269 -8.46 46.05 3.40
CA LEU A 269 -8.22 45.68 4.79
C LEU A 269 -9.42 44.94 5.38
N ASP A 270 -10.64 45.43 5.15
CA ASP A 270 -11.86 44.80 5.66
C ASP A 270 -12.11 43.43 5.00
N SER A 271 -11.90 43.31 3.68
CA SER A 271 -11.95 42.01 3.00
C SER A 271 -10.90 41.02 3.53
N LYS A 272 -9.70 41.51 3.85
CA LYS A 272 -8.63 40.68 4.44
C LYS A 272 -8.97 40.27 5.86
N ARG A 273 -9.57 41.14 6.67
CA ARG A 273 -10.07 40.81 8.02
C ARG A 273 -11.18 39.78 7.98
N GLU A 274 -12.12 39.89 7.06
CA GLU A 274 -13.19 38.88 6.88
C GLU A 274 -12.59 37.53 6.47
N LYS A 275 -11.65 37.51 5.52
CA LYS A 275 -10.91 36.29 5.15
C LYS A 275 -10.14 35.71 6.35
N LEU A 276 -9.51 36.54 7.15
CA LEU A 276 -8.79 36.12 8.34
C LEU A 276 -9.74 35.48 9.36
N ALA A 277 -10.88 36.11 9.65
CA ALA A 277 -11.90 35.56 10.54
C ALA A 277 -12.42 34.19 10.06
N THR A 278 -12.71 34.05 8.76
CA THR A 278 -13.14 32.74 8.20
C THR A 278 -12.05 31.66 8.29
N LEU A 279 -10.78 32.05 8.15
CA LEU A 279 -9.65 31.13 8.29
C LEU A 279 -9.43 30.73 9.76
N GLU A 280 -9.57 31.67 10.69
CA GLU A 280 -9.51 31.41 12.13
C GLU A 280 -10.63 30.47 12.59
N ASP A 281 -11.87 30.69 12.12
CA ASP A 281 -12.99 29.79 12.39
C ASP A 281 -12.74 28.40 11.81
N ARG A 282 -12.19 28.31 10.59
CA ARG A 282 -11.83 27.03 9.97
C ARG A 282 -10.70 26.34 10.74
N GLN A 283 -9.69 27.08 11.21
CA GLN A 283 -8.62 26.56 12.03
C GLN A 283 -9.15 26.05 13.37
N ARG A 284 -10.06 26.78 14.01
CA ARG A 284 -10.72 26.38 15.25
C ARG A 284 -11.52 25.10 15.06
N ASN A 285 -12.32 25.01 14.00
CA ASN A 285 -13.07 23.80 13.64
C ASN A 285 -12.14 22.61 13.41
N PHE A 286 -11.04 22.79 12.66
CA PHE A 286 -10.06 21.73 12.47
C PHE A 286 -9.41 21.30 13.78
N HIS A 287 -9.06 22.25 14.66
CA HIS A 287 -8.49 21.92 15.96
C HIS A 287 -9.46 21.09 16.80
N THR A 288 -10.74 21.47 16.84
CA THR A 288 -11.78 20.68 17.52
C THR A 288 -11.93 19.30 16.89
N SER A 289 -11.94 19.18 15.56
CA SER A 289 -11.97 17.88 14.87
C SER A 289 -10.76 17.01 15.22
N THR A 290 -9.55 17.56 15.23
CA THR A 290 -8.34 16.84 15.63
C THR A 290 -8.41 16.36 17.09
N GLN A 291 -8.91 17.20 18.01
CA GLN A 291 -9.13 16.78 19.39
C GLN A 291 -10.15 15.65 19.49
N THR A 292 -11.24 15.70 18.73
CA THR A 292 -12.23 14.60 18.69
C THR A 292 -11.63 13.32 18.10
N PHE A 293 -10.81 13.42 17.06
CA PHE A 293 -10.13 12.25 16.50
C PHE A 293 -9.13 11.65 17.47
N ASN A 294 -8.35 12.47 18.17
CA ASN A 294 -7.42 11.99 19.20
C ASN A 294 -8.16 11.28 20.33
N ARG A 295 -9.29 11.84 20.78
CA ARG A 295 -10.15 11.17 21.77
C ARG A 295 -10.68 9.83 21.27
N VAL A 296 -11.16 9.76 20.03
CA VAL A 296 -11.60 8.49 19.43
C VAL A 296 -10.46 7.49 19.33
N ILE A 297 -9.25 7.95 18.99
CA ILE A 297 -8.05 7.11 18.94
C ILE A 297 -7.75 6.54 20.34
N GLU A 298 -7.78 7.38 21.38
CA GLU A 298 -7.61 6.95 22.78
C GLU A 298 -8.68 5.92 23.17
N GLU A 299 -9.95 6.19 22.89
CA GLU A 299 -11.05 5.26 23.18
C GLU A 299 -10.88 3.92 22.42
N VAL A 300 -10.40 3.93 21.17
CA VAL A 300 -10.08 2.71 20.41
C VAL A 300 -8.89 1.96 21.02
N TYR A 301 -7.85 2.66 21.48
CA TYR A 301 -6.73 2.03 22.17
C TYR A 301 -7.17 1.37 23.48
N ASP A 302 -8.04 2.03 24.25
CA ASP A 302 -8.62 1.46 25.47
C ASP A 302 -9.44 0.21 25.16
N VAL A 303 -10.28 0.25 24.13
CA VAL A 303 -11.06 -0.93 23.69
C VAL A 303 -10.12 -2.05 23.24
N LEU A 304 -9.06 -1.75 22.50
CA LEU A 304 -8.06 -2.74 22.07
C LEU A 304 -7.34 -3.35 23.28
N GLN A 305 -7.02 -2.55 24.28
CA GLN A 305 -6.40 -3.02 25.52
C GLN A 305 -7.35 -3.95 26.28
N VAL A 306 -8.63 -3.59 26.41
CA VAL A 306 -9.66 -4.45 27.02
C VAL A 306 -9.85 -5.73 26.21
N LEU A 307 -9.84 -5.67 24.88
CA LEU A 307 -9.95 -6.86 24.04
C LEU A 307 -8.74 -7.78 24.22
N SER A 308 -7.53 -7.22 24.27
CA SER A 308 -6.29 -7.97 24.51
C SER A 308 -6.28 -8.65 25.88
N THR A 309 -6.73 -7.97 26.94
CA THR A 309 -6.86 -8.58 28.27
C THR A 309 -7.91 -9.68 28.27
N LYS A 310 -9.06 -9.49 27.62
CA LYS A 310 -10.11 -10.52 27.49
C LYS A 310 -9.65 -11.74 26.69
N ILE A 311 -8.90 -11.57 25.61
CA ILE A 311 -8.30 -12.67 24.86
C ILE A 311 -7.32 -13.44 25.74
N ARG A 312 -6.48 -12.73 26.51
CA ARG A 312 -5.53 -13.36 27.43
C ARG A 312 -6.24 -14.14 28.55
N ASP A 313 -7.29 -13.57 29.13
CA ASP A 313 -8.10 -14.24 30.15
C ASP A 313 -8.78 -15.49 29.58
N SER A 314 -9.33 -15.39 28.36
CA SER A 314 -9.93 -16.54 27.65
C SER A 314 -8.91 -17.65 27.39
N HIS A 315 -7.69 -17.32 26.97
CA HIS A 315 -6.62 -18.32 26.80
C HIS A 315 -6.25 -18.99 28.12
N ARG A 316 -6.20 -18.23 29.23
CA ARG A 316 -5.95 -18.78 30.55
C ARG A 316 -7.10 -19.70 31.00
N GLU A 317 -8.35 -19.35 30.74
CA GLU A 317 -9.50 -20.22 30.99
C GLU A 317 -9.45 -21.50 30.15
N GLU A 318 -9.06 -21.40 28.87
CA GLU A 318 -8.88 -22.55 27.99
C GLU A 318 -7.77 -23.49 28.50
N GLU A 319 -6.63 -22.95 28.92
CA GLU A 319 -5.55 -23.71 29.54
C GLU A 319 -6.02 -24.43 30.82
N ASN A 320 -6.75 -23.73 31.70
CA ASN A 320 -7.34 -24.33 32.90
C ASN A 320 -8.35 -25.45 32.56
N LEU A 321 -9.14 -25.29 31.50
CA LEU A 321 -10.08 -26.31 31.04
C LEU A 321 -9.36 -27.53 30.46
N ILE A 322 -8.25 -27.33 29.74
CA ILE A 322 -7.40 -28.42 29.24
C ILE A 322 -6.81 -29.19 30.42
N ASP A 323 -6.26 -28.49 31.42
CA ASP A 323 -5.73 -29.11 32.63
C ASP A 323 -6.80 -29.87 33.41
N PHE A 324 -7.98 -29.27 33.59
CA PHE A 324 -9.11 -29.93 34.24
C PHE A 324 -9.57 -31.17 33.47
N LYS A 325 -9.63 -31.10 32.13
CA LYS A 325 -9.93 -32.24 31.27
C LYS A 325 -8.89 -33.34 31.43
N GLN A 326 -7.60 -33.02 31.48
CA GLN A 326 -6.54 -34.00 31.74
C GLN A 326 -6.69 -34.63 33.13
N GLN A 327 -7.00 -33.83 34.16
CA GLN A 327 -7.26 -34.36 35.50
C GLN A 327 -8.49 -35.29 35.53
N LEU A 328 -9.56 -34.95 34.81
CA LEU A 328 -10.74 -35.81 34.68
C LEU A 328 -10.43 -37.10 33.93
N LEU A 329 -9.64 -37.06 32.85
CA LEU A 329 -9.17 -38.26 32.15
C LEU A 329 -8.35 -39.15 33.07
N MET A 330 -7.40 -38.58 33.82
CA MET A 330 -6.61 -39.31 34.81
C MET A 330 -7.49 -39.91 35.92
N ARG A 331 -8.51 -39.19 36.41
CA ARG A 331 -9.47 -39.71 37.38
C ARG A 331 -10.33 -40.83 36.81
N ARG A 332 -10.81 -40.68 35.57
CA ARG A 332 -11.56 -41.71 34.84
C ARG A 332 -10.72 -42.96 34.68
N ASP A 333 -9.46 -42.82 34.28
CA ASP A 333 -8.56 -43.95 34.07
C ASP A 333 -8.21 -44.63 35.39
N LYS A 334 -7.98 -43.87 36.47
CA LYS A 334 -7.86 -44.41 37.83
C LYS A 334 -9.11 -45.17 38.25
N LEU A 335 -10.30 -44.62 38.05
CA LEU A 335 -11.56 -45.27 38.41
C LEU A 335 -11.81 -46.52 37.56
N ARG A 336 -11.50 -46.48 36.26
CA ARG A 336 -11.55 -47.63 35.36
C ARG A 336 -10.59 -48.72 35.84
N ASN A 337 -9.39 -48.35 36.27
CA ASN A 337 -8.42 -49.30 36.81
C ASN A 337 -8.89 -49.91 38.13
N VAL A 338 -9.48 -49.12 39.03
CA VAL A 338 -10.07 -49.61 40.30
C VAL A 338 -11.29 -50.48 40.05
N LEU A 339 -12.13 -50.13 39.08
CA LEU A 339 -13.29 -50.94 38.73
C LEU A 339 -12.85 -52.25 38.07
N ASN A 340 -11.90 -52.19 37.12
CA ASN A 340 -11.35 -53.38 36.49
C ASN A 340 -10.67 -54.27 37.53
N SER A 341 -9.85 -53.72 38.44
CA SER A 341 -9.22 -54.53 39.50
C SER A 341 -10.23 -55.05 40.51
N GLY A 342 -11.23 -54.26 40.90
CA GLY A 342 -12.29 -54.68 41.81
C GLY A 342 -13.21 -55.74 41.21
N VAL A 343 -13.54 -55.64 39.92
CA VAL A 343 -14.27 -56.66 39.16
C VAL A 343 -13.41 -57.90 38.99
N MET A 344 -12.11 -57.77 38.68
CA MET A 344 -11.18 -58.91 38.60
C MET A 344 -11.07 -59.64 39.93
N VAL A 345 -10.96 -58.92 41.06
CA VAL A 345 -10.96 -59.54 42.40
C VAL A 345 -12.29 -60.24 42.68
N LYS A 346 -13.44 -59.63 42.35
CA LYS A 346 -14.74 -60.28 42.53
C LYS A 346 -14.93 -61.50 41.63
N LEU A 347 -14.46 -61.45 40.38
CA LEU A 347 -14.46 -62.59 39.47
C LEU A 347 -13.58 -63.71 40.01
N ALA A 348 -12.37 -63.41 40.48
CA ALA A 348 -11.49 -64.41 41.09
C ALA A 348 -12.12 -65.07 42.34
N ILE A 349 -12.75 -64.28 43.21
CA ILE A 349 -13.48 -64.83 44.38
C ILE A 349 -14.66 -65.69 43.94
N LEU A 350 -15.41 -65.27 42.92
CA LEU A 350 -16.56 -66.03 42.42
C LEU A 350 -16.12 -67.32 41.75
N ASP A 351 -15.03 -67.29 40.98
CA ASP A 351 -14.42 -68.48 40.38
C ASP A 351 -13.93 -69.45 41.45
N GLU A 352 -13.26 -68.96 42.51
CA GLU A 352 -12.86 -69.77 43.66
C GLU A 352 -14.08 -70.36 44.40
N GLN A 353 -15.15 -69.58 44.56
CA GLN A 353 -16.41 -70.08 45.13
C GLN A 353 -17.05 -71.15 44.24
N ILE A 354 -17.08 -70.96 42.93
CA ILE A 354 -17.58 -71.94 41.96
C ILE A 354 -16.73 -73.21 42.01
N GLU A 355 -15.40 -73.12 42.07
CA GLU A 355 -14.53 -74.29 42.25
C GLU A 355 -14.80 -74.99 43.59
N SER A 356 -14.95 -74.24 44.68
CA SER A 356 -15.29 -74.80 45.99
C SER A 356 -16.66 -75.48 45.98
N GLN A 357 -17.63 -74.95 45.23
CA GLN A 357 -18.94 -75.57 45.09
C GLN A 357 -18.92 -76.77 44.14
N LYS A 358 -18.15 -76.72 43.05
CA LYS A 358 -17.94 -77.85 42.15
C LYS A 358 -17.26 -79.01 42.88
N THR A 359 -16.24 -78.75 43.68
CA THR A 359 -15.57 -79.77 44.50
C THR A 359 -16.50 -80.34 45.57
N LYS A 360 -17.32 -79.50 46.23
CA LYS A 360 -18.38 -79.96 47.15
C LYS A 360 -19.47 -80.77 46.45
N LEU A 361 -19.88 -80.39 45.25
CA LEU A 361 -20.83 -81.16 44.44
C LEU A 361 -20.22 -82.49 44.02
N ALA A 362 -18.95 -82.51 43.60
CA ALA A 362 -18.26 -83.74 43.26
C ALA A 362 -18.17 -84.70 44.46
N SER A 363 -17.82 -84.18 45.65
CA SER A 363 -17.80 -84.99 46.87
C SER A 363 -19.21 -85.42 47.31
N PHE A 364 -20.23 -84.58 47.13
CA PHE A 364 -21.62 -84.94 47.39
C PHE A 364 -22.14 -86.00 46.41
N TYR A 365 -21.84 -85.89 45.11
CA TYR A 365 -22.15 -86.91 44.12
C TYR A 365 -21.45 -88.22 44.46
N GLN A 366 -20.18 -88.18 44.89
CA GLN A 366 -19.43 -89.37 45.30
C GLN A 366 -20.00 -90.00 46.59
N SER A 367 -20.39 -89.19 47.57
CA SER A 367 -21.03 -89.64 48.81
C SER A 367 -22.45 -90.17 48.56
N SER A 368 -23.23 -89.52 47.69
CA SER A 368 -24.57 -89.97 47.30
C SER A 368 -24.50 -91.26 46.47
N LYS A 369 -23.47 -91.42 45.63
CA LYS A 369 -23.23 -92.67 44.91
C LYS A 369 -22.84 -93.80 45.88
N ALA A 370 -21.92 -93.54 46.81
CA ALA A 370 -21.56 -94.51 47.85
C ALA A 370 -22.76 -94.89 48.72
N SER A 371 -23.58 -93.92 49.13
CA SER A 371 -24.82 -94.19 49.89
C SER A 371 -25.88 -94.91 49.05
N HIS A 372 -25.98 -94.66 47.75
CA HIS A 372 -26.83 -95.45 46.85
C HIS A 372 -26.34 -96.88 46.69
N GLU A 373 -25.03 -97.11 46.59
CA GLU A 373 -24.43 -98.44 46.56
C GLU A 373 -24.67 -99.17 47.90
N ASP A 374 -24.45 -98.52 49.04
CA ASP A 374 -24.75 -99.07 50.37
C ASP A 374 -26.24 -99.38 50.56
N ASN A 375 -27.12 -98.47 50.14
CA ASN A 375 -28.57 -98.67 50.21
C ASN A 375 -29.03 -99.77 49.24
N ALA A 376 -28.44 -99.89 48.05
CA ALA A 376 -28.72 -100.99 47.14
C ALA A 376 -28.30 -102.34 47.74
N ASP A 377 -27.15 -102.39 48.42
CA ASP A 377 -26.71 -103.57 49.16
C ASP A 377 -27.62 -103.89 50.35
N GLN A 378 -28.14 -102.87 51.05
CA GLN A 378 -29.13 -103.07 52.12
C GLN A 378 -30.48 -103.55 51.58
N ILE A 379 -30.95 -103.01 50.45
CA ILE A 379 -32.19 -103.46 49.79
C ILE A 379 -32.03 -104.89 49.27
N SER A 380 -30.88 -105.24 48.70
CA SER A 380 -30.57 -106.62 48.29
C SER A 380 -30.63 -107.59 49.47
N LYS A 381 -29.99 -107.25 50.59
CA LYS A 381 -30.04 -108.05 51.83
C LYS A 381 -31.46 -108.14 52.43
N LEU A 382 -32.26 -107.08 52.31
CA LEU A 382 -33.65 -107.07 52.78
C LEU A 382 -34.59 -107.85 51.85
N GLN A 383 -34.39 -107.80 50.52
CA GLN A 383 -35.12 -108.62 49.56
C GLN A 383 -34.82 -110.12 49.74
N GLU A 384 -33.57 -110.47 50.06
CA GLU A 384 -33.20 -111.85 50.37
C GLU A 384 -33.85 -112.35 51.67
N LYS A 385 -33.98 -111.48 52.69
CA LYS A 385 -34.71 -111.80 53.92
C LYS A 385 -36.23 -111.90 53.69
N TYR A 386 -36.80 -110.99 52.89
CA TYR A 386 -38.24 -110.97 52.58
C TYR A 386 -38.69 -112.21 51.80
N THR A 387 -37.87 -112.68 50.84
CA THR A 387 -38.15 -113.89 50.06
C THR A 387 -37.99 -115.19 50.86
N LYS A 388 -37.04 -115.26 51.81
CA LYS A 388 -36.80 -116.47 52.61
C LYS A 388 -37.73 -116.65 53.82
N GLU A 389 -38.19 -115.58 54.47
CA GLU A 389 -38.94 -115.71 55.74
C GLU A 389 -40.43 -115.36 55.67
N ILE A 390 -40.86 -114.48 54.75
CA ILE A 390 -42.24 -113.93 54.76
C ILE A 390 -43.15 -114.63 53.74
N VAL A 391 -42.64 -114.96 52.55
CA VAL A 391 -43.41 -115.62 51.48
C VAL A 391 -44.02 -116.98 51.89
N PRO A 392 -43.30 -117.90 52.57
CA PRO A 392 -43.92 -119.18 52.97
C PRO A 392 -44.96 -119.04 54.09
N LYS A 393 -44.84 -118.04 54.99
CA LYS A 393 -45.79 -117.83 56.09
C LYS A 393 -47.13 -117.22 55.64
N ILE A 394 -47.13 -116.45 54.55
CA ILE A 394 -48.37 -115.91 53.96
C ILE A 394 -49.14 -117.01 53.22
N GLN A 395 -48.44 -117.91 52.51
CA GLN A 395 -49.08 -119.04 51.82
C GLN A 395 -49.69 -120.08 52.79
N GLU A 396 -49.07 -120.34 53.94
CA GLU A 396 -49.65 -121.22 54.97
C GLU A 396 -50.88 -120.59 55.66
N THR A 397 -50.94 -119.26 55.78
CA THR A 397 -52.06 -118.58 56.44
C THR A 397 -53.25 -118.35 55.50
N GLU A 398 -53.04 -118.14 54.19
CA GLU A 398 -54.13 -118.07 53.20
C GLU A 398 -54.86 -119.41 53.02
N ILE A 399 -54.13 -120.53 52.92
CA ILE A 399 -54.75 -121.87 52.78
C ILE A 399 -55.55 -122.26 54.02
N HIS A 400 -55.14 -121.82 55.22
CA HIS A 400 -55.84 -122.16 56.46
C HIS A 400 -57.14 -121.36 56.67
N ILE A 401 -57.24 -120.15 56.10
CA ILE A 401 -58.41 -119.26 56.21
C ILE A 401 -59.51 -119.64 55.21
N GLU A 402 -59.16 -120.09 54.00
CA GLU A 402 -60.16 -120.48 52.97
C GLU A 402 -60.92 -121.78 53.30
N GLN A 403 -60.30 -122.77 53.96
CA GLN A 403 -60.94 -124.09 54.18
C GLN A 403 -61.86 -124.19 55.41
N ASN A 404 -61.72 -123.35 56.44
CA ASN A 404 -62.45 -123.54 57.71
C ASN A 404 -63.54 -122.50 58.01
N LEU A 405 -63.52 -121.30 57.41
CA LEU A 405 -64.44 -120.22 57.79
C LEU A 405 -65.73 -120.18 56.94
N LEU A 406 -65.65 -120.54 55.65
CA LEU A 406 -66.79 -120.49 54.72
C LEU A 406 -67.70 -121.74 54.76
N VAL A 407 -67.14 -122.94 54.97
CA VAL A 407 -67.92 -124.19 54.95
C VAL A 407 -68.64 -124.48 56.28
N GLY A 408 -68.12 -123.97 57.40
CA GLY A 408 -68.70 -124.19 58.73
C GLY A 408 -69.93 -123.31 59.06
N GLN A 409 -69.99 -122.09 58.52
CA GLN A 409 -71.12 -121.18 58.76
C GLN A 409 -72.33 -121.50 57.86
N VAL A 410 -72.09 -122.00 56.64
CA VAL A 410 -73.16 -122.44 55.71
C VAL A 410 -73.90 -123.67 56.25
N LYS A 411 -73.19 -124.65 56.83
CA LYS A 411 -73.81 -125.84 57.43
C LYS A 411 -74.70 -125.56 58.65
N LYS A 412 -74.33 -124.58 59.50
CA LYS A 412 -75.15 -124.20 60.66
C LYS A 412 -76.45 -123.49 60.26
N LEU A 413 -76.41 -122.67 59.21
CA LEU A 413 -77.59 -122.00 58.68
C LEU A 413 -78.57 -122.98 57.99
N GLU A 414 -78.07 -124.05 57.37
CA GLU A 414 -78.92 -125.11 56.79
C GLU A 414 -79.62 -125.97 57.87
N GLU A 415 -78.97 -126.26 58.99
CA GLU A 415 -79.58 -127.01 60.11
C GLU A 415 -80.69 -126.21 60.83
N ASP A 416 -80.49 -124.90 61.00
CA ASP A 416 -81.49 -124.03 61.64
C ASP A 416 -82.73 -123.81 60.74
N MET A 417 -82.54 -123.74 59.42
CA MET A 417 -83.66 -123.74 58.46
C MET A 417 -84.48 -125.05 58.50
N HIS A 418 -83.83 -126.20 58.71
CA HIS A 418 -84.53 -127.48 58.75
C HIS A 418 -85.34 -127.67 60.05
N LYS A 419 -84.86 -127.16 61.19
CA LYS A 419 -85.61 -127.20 62.46
C LYS A 419 -86.84 -126.32 62.41
N LEU A 420 -86.72 -125.09 61.90
CA LEU A 420 -87.85 -124.16 61.79
C LEU A 420 -88.97 -124.70 60.90
N LYS A 421 -88.62 -125.47 59.86
CA LYS A 421 -89.60 -126.12 58.97
C LYS A 421 -90.40 -127.23 59.67
N ILE A 422 -89.79 -127.97 60.59
CA ILE A 422 -90.46 -129.04 61.34
C ILE A 422 -91.44 -128.47 62.37
N ASP A 423 -91.09 -127.36 63.01
CA ASP A 423 -91.95 -126.72 64.01
C ASP A 423 -93.21 -126.10 63.37
N PHE A 424 -93.08 -125.46 62.20
CA PHE A 424 -94.25 -124.98 61.44
C PHE A 424 -95.17 -126.12 60.99
N GLN A 425 -94.61 -127.28 60.61
CA GLN A 425 -95.43 -128.43 60.21
C GLN A 425 -96.27 -128.95 61.39
N ARG A 426 -95.71 -128.96 62.61
CA ARG A 426 -96.45 -129.33 63.83
C ARG A 426 -97.54 -128.33 64.17
N GLU A 427 -97.30 -127.04 63.96
CA GLU A 427 -98.29 -126.00 64.21
C GLU A 427 -99.50 -126.11 63.26
N VAL A 428 -99.27 -126.46 62.00
CA VAL A 428 -100.33 -126.72 61.01
C VAL A 428 -101.16 -127.94 61.39
N ASP A 429 -100.52 -129.05 61.76
CA ASP A 429 -101.24 -130.27 62.19
C ASP A 429 -102.09 -130.02 63.46
N GLN A 430 -101.64 -129.13 64.36
CA GLN A 430 -102.37 -128.80 65.58
C GLN A 430 -103.61 -127.94 65.28
N ILE A 431 -103.52 -126.99 64.33
CA ILE A 431 -104.65 -126.18 63.88
C ILE A 431 -105.72 -127.05 63.18
N ASP A 432 -105.31 -128.05 62.39
CA ASP A 432 -106.24 -128.97 61.75
C ASP A 432 -107.02 -129.83 62.78
N THR A 433 -106.39 -130.18 63.90
CA THR A 433 -107.10 -130.90 64.98
C THR A 433 -108.13 -130.03 65.71
N GLU A 434 -107.85 -128.74 65.93
CA GLU A 434 -108.82 -127.83 66.54
C GLU A 434 -109.99 -127.51 65.60
N HIS A 435 -109.72 -127.40 64.29
CA HIS A 435 -110.77 -127.17 63.28
C HIS A 435 -111.75 -128.35 63.18
N SER A 436 -111.26 -129.59 63.39
CA SER A 436 -112.09 -130.80 63.42
C SER A 436 -112.95 -130.89 64.70
N LEU A 437 -112.46 -130.37 65.82
CA LEU A 437 -113.21 -130.25 67.09
C LEU A 437 -114.32 -129.20 67.01
N LEU A 438 -114.08 -128.09 66.31
CA LEU A 438 -115.10 -127.05 66.08
C LEU A 438 -116.24 -127.56 65.17
N ALA A 439 -115.91 -128.34 64.15
CA ALA A 439 -116.90 -128.96 63.25
C ALA A 439 -117.85 -129.93 64.00
N ASN A 440 -117.35 -130.63 65.01
CA ASN A 440 -118.17 -131.48 65.89
C ASN A 440 -119.11 -130.67 66.79
N HIS A 441 -118.73 -129.45 67.17
CA HIS A 441 -119.59 -128.62 68.02
C HIS A 441 -120.75 -127.97 67.25
N MET A 442 -120.53 -127.60 65.98
CA MET A 442 -121.59 -127.07 65.12
C MET A 442 -122.66 -128.12 64.77
N ASN A 443 -122.27 -129.36 64.49
CA ASN A 443 -123.24 -130.41 64.15
C ASN A 443 -124.14 -130.80 65.33
N ASN A 444 -123.61 -130.87 66.55
CA ASN A 444 -124.43 -131.13 67.73
C ASN A 444 -125.43 -130.00 68.04
N TYR A 445 -125.09 -128.76 67.67
CA TYR A 445 -126.01 -127.63 67.84
C TYR A 445 -127.19 -127.70 66.85
N MET A 446 -126.98 -128.23 65.64
CA MET A 446 -128.08 -128.46 64.69
C MET A 446 -129.02 -129.59 65.14
N THR A 447 -128.51 -130.62 65.80
CA THR A 447 -129.35 -131.72 66.30
C THR A 447 -130.29 -131.25 67.43
N ILE A 448 -129.82 -130.34 68.29
CA ILE A 448 -130.59 -129.85 69.44
C ILE A 448 -131.66 -128.82 69.02
N MET A 449 -131.43 -128.06 67.95
CA MET A 449 -132.43 -127.10 67.45
C MET A 449 -133.64 -127.76 66.76
N LEU A 450 -133.50 -128.99 66.24
CA LEU A 450 -134.60 -129.70 65.59
C LEU A 450 -135.54 -130.42 66.56
N GLU A 451 -135.15 -130.61 67.83
CA GLU A 451 -136.02 -131.20 68.86
C GLU A 451 -136.94 -130.19 69.57
N ARG A 452 -136.93 -128.91 69.15
CA ARG A 452 -137.66 -127.84 69.86
C ARG A 452 -138.62 -126.99 69.03
N MET A 453 -139.07 -127.49 67.88
CA MET A 453 -140.32 -127.06 67.25
C MET A 453 -141.10 -128.28 66.74
N ASP A 454 -142.14 -128.64 67.51
CA ASP A 454 -143.26 -129.58 67.31
C ASP A 454 -143.03 -131.10 67.35
#